data_AF-A0A850CK26-F1
#
_entry.id   AF-A0A850CK26-F1
#
_cell.length_a   1.000
_cell.length_b   1.000
_cell.length_c   1.000
_cell.angle_alpha   90.00
_cell.angle_beta   90.00
_cell.angle_gamma   90.00
#
_symmetry.space_group_name_H-M   'P 1'
#
loop_
_entity.id
_entity.type
_entity.pdbx_description
1 polymer ?
#
loop_
_entity_poly.entity_id
_entity_poly.type
_entity_poly.pdbx_seq_one_letter_code
_entity_poly.pdbx_strand_id
1 'polypeptide(L)' 'IELDGIPGAAAMAAAREAGFIVNAVTPTAIRLAPPLVISEGELRRFLDALPAILEAARAPGEGTP' A
#
# COMPACT_ATOMS: atom_id res chain seq x y z
N ILE A 1 -0.23 -6.57 6.69
CA ILE A 1 1.23 -6.38 6.81
C ILE A 1 1.46 -5.16 7.68
N GLU A 2 2.28 -5.29 8.70
CA GLU A 2 2.76 -4.15 9.49
C GLU A 2 3.79 -3.38 8.68
N LEU A 3 3.77 -2.06 8.81
CA LEU A 3 4.62 -1.11 8.11
C LEU A 3 5.39 -0.30 9.16
N ASP A 4 6.71 -0.52 9.24
CA ASP A 4 7.55 0.16 10.21
C ASP A 4 7.80 1.62 9.79
N GLY A 5 7.37 2.56 10.63
CA GLY A 5 7.51 4.00 10.40
C GLY A 5 6.68 4.57 9.23
N ILE A 6 5.74 3.82 8.66
CA ILE A 6 4.88 4.27 7.55
C ILE A 6 3.42 4.31 8.01
N PRO A 7 2.75 5.47 7.97
CA PRO A 7 1.32 5.55 8.24
C PRO A 7 0.53 4.70 7.24
N GLY A 8 -0.32 3.79 7.74
CA GLY A 8 -1.15 2.92 6.92
C GLY A 8 -2.06 3.71 5.97
N ALA A 9 -2.56 4.86 6.39
CA ALA A 9 -3.36 5.77 5.55
C ALA A 9 -2.54 6.33 4.36
N ALA A 10 -1.29 6.73 4.59
CA ALA A 10 -0.40 7.21 3.54
C ALA A 10 -0.05 6.08 2.55
N ALA A 11 0.22 4.87 3.07
CA ALA A 11 0.46 3.69 2.23
C ALA A 11 -0.76 3.31 1.38
N MET A 12 -1.97 3.42 1.95
CA MET A 12 -3.22 3.20 1.22
C MET A 12 -3.43 4.23 0.11
N ALA A 13 -3.19 5.51 0.39
CA ALA A 13 -3.29 6.57 -0.60
C ALA A 13 -2.28 6.37 -1.74
N ALA A 14 -1.01 6.13 -1.42
CA ALA A 14 0.03 5.88 -2.41
C ALA A 14 -0.26 4.63 -3.27
N ALA A 15 -0.77 3.56 -2.67
CA ALA A 15 -1.18 2.37 -3.40
C ALA A 15 -2.33 2.66 -4.37
N ARG A 16 -3.32 3.47 -3.96
CA ARG A 16 -4.44 3.88 -4.80
C ARG A 16 -3.99 4.72 -6.00
N GLU A 17 -3.05 5.65 -5.81
CA GLU A 17 -2.45 6.41 -6.92
C GLU A 17 -1.67 5.51 -7.89
N ALA A 18 -1.05 4.44 -7.38
CA ALA A 18 -0.41 3.41 -8.19
C ALA A 18 -1.38 2.39 -8.82
N GLY A 19 -2.70 2.54 -8.63
CA GLY A 19 -3.72 1.67 -9.21
C GLY A 19 -4.05 0.40 -8.41
N PHE A 20 -3.61 0.31 -7.16
CA PHE A 20 -3.88 -0.84 -6.28
C PHE A 20 -4.84 -0.48 -5.15
N ILE A 21 -5.81 -1.36 -4.89
CA ILE A 21 -6.76 -1.19 -3.79
C ILE A 21 -6.30 -2.03 -2.59
N VAL A 22 -5.86 -1.35 -1.54
CA VAL A 22 -5.53 -1.92 -0.24
C VAL A 22 -6.33 -1.19 0.84
N ASN A 23 -6.41 -1.75 2.04
CA ASN A 23 -7.08 -1.06 3.15
C ASN A 23 -6.11 -0.94 4.31
N ALA A 24 -5.94 0.27 4.84
CA ALA A 24 -5.33 0.50 6.14
C ALA A 24 -6.28 -0.04 7.21
N VAL A 25 -5.83 -1.06 7.94
CA VAL A 25 -6.62 -1.72 8.99
C VAL A 25 -6.23 -1.27 10.38
N THR A 26 -5.02 -0.71 10.52
CA THR A 26 -4.51 -0.04 11.71
C THR A 26 -3.72 1.21 11.29
N PRO A 27 -3.28 2.07 12.22
CA PRO A 27 -2.43 3.22 11.90
C PRO A 27 -1.12 2.87 11.20
N THR A 28 -0.63 1.63 11.33
CA THR A 28 0.67 1.17 10.80
C THR A 28 0.56 -0.10 9.97
N ALA A 29 -0.64 -0.52 9.55
CA ALA A 29 -0.80 -1.77 8.81
C ALA A 29 -1.82 -1.69 7.68
N ILE A 30 -1.53 -2.40 6.58
CA ILE A 30 -2.45 -2.60 5.45
C ILE A 30 -2.82 -4.07 5.26
N ARG A 31 -4.05 -4.37 4.83
CA ARG A 31 -4.47 -5.72 4.43
C ARG A 31 -4.23 -5.95 2.94
N LEU A 32 -3.61 -7.08 2.61
CA LEU A 32 -3.48 -7.59 1.25
C LEU A 32 -4.38 -8.83 1.16
N ALA A 33 -5.59 -8.65 0.63
CA ALA A 33 -6.57 -9.72 0.42
C ALA A 33 -6.92 -9.81 -1.08
N PRO A 34 -5.97 -10.26 -1.92
CA PRO A 34 -6.23 -10.43 -3.34
C PRO A 34 -7.28 -11.54 -3.57
N PRO A 35 -8.00 -11.50 -4.70
CA PRO A 35 -8.99 -12.52 -5.03
C PRO A 35 -8.31 -13.87 -5.31
N LEU A 36 -9.02 -14.98 -5.06
CA LEU A 36 -8.50 -16.34 -5.28
C LEU A 36 -8.19 -16.69 -6.74
N VAL A 37 -8.68 -15.88 -7.68
CA VAL A 37 -8.47 -16.04 -9.12
C VAL A 37 -7.29 -15.22 -9.64
N ILE A 38 -6.58 -14.48 -8.77
CA ILE A 38 -5.44 -13.66 -9.17
C ILE A 38 -4.33 -14.54 -9.77
N SER A 39 -3.74 -14.09 -10.87
CA SER A 39 -2.60 -14.76 -11.48
C SER A 39 -1.29 -14.38 -10.77
N GLU A 40 -0.28 -15.24 -10.93
CA GLU A 40 1.08 -14.95 -10.44
C GLU A 40 1.65 -13.66 -11.06
N GLY A 41 1.38 -13.42 -12.35
CA GLY A 41 1.83 -12.21 -13.03
C GLY A 41 1.19 -10.92 -12.49
N GLU A 42 -0.09 -10.97 -12.10
CA GLU A 42 -0.76 -9.84 -11.42
C GLU A 42 -0.17 -9.59 -10.03
N LEU A 43 0.06 -10.65 -9.26
CA LEU A 43 0.70 -10.54 -7.96
C LEU A 43 2.12 -9.98 -8.10
N ARG A 44 2.87 -10.42 -9.12
CA ARG A 44 4.21 -9.93 -9.39
C ARG A 44 4.23 -8.43 -9.69
N ARG A 45 3.28 -7.93 -10.50
CA ARG A 45 3.15 -6.48 -10.76
C ARG A 45 2.94 -5.68 -9.48
N PHE A 46 2.12 -6.17 -8.56
CA PHE A 46 1.94 -5.52 -7.26
C PHE A 46 3.23 -5.52 -6.43
N LEU A 47 3.92 -6.66 -6.36
CA LEU A 47 5.18 -6.78 -5.61
C LEU A 47 6.29 -5.90 -6.19
N ASP A 48 6.37 -5.77 -7.52
CA ASP A 48 7.36 -4.91 -8.18
C ASP A 48 7.05 -3.41 -7.94
N ALA A 49 5.78 -3.03 -7.80
CA ALA A 49 5.37 -1.64 -7.49
C ALA A 49 5.45 -1.29 -6.00
N LEU A 50 5.37 -2.28 -5.11
CA LEU A 50 5.27 -2.08 -3.66
C LEU A 50 6.40 -1.22 -3.06
N PRO A 51 7.69 -1.39 -3.42
CA PRO A 51 8.76 -0.54 -2.88
C PRO A 51 8.54 0.95 -3.18
N ALA A 52 8.17 1.29 -4.42
CA ALA A 52 7.94 2.68 -4.81
C ALA A 52 6.72 3.28 -4.08
N ILE A 53 5.67 2.48 -3.88
CA ILE A 53 4.49 2.87 -3.10
C ILE A 53 4.87 3.18 -1.64
N LEU A 54 5.69 2.33 -1.01
CA LEU A 54 6.11 2.52 0.37
C LEU A 54 7.03 3.73 0.53
N GLU A 55 7.92 3.99 -0.43
CA GLU A 55 8.75 5.20 -0.43
C GLU A 55 7.91 6.47 -0.62
N ALA A 56 6.91 6.45 -1.51
CA ALA A 56 5.98 7.57 -1.66
C ALA A 56 5.17 7.83 -0.38
N ALA A 57 4.83 6.77 0.37
CA ALA A 57 4.11 6.87 1.63
C ALA A 57 4.98 7.35 2.81
N ARG A 58 6.32 7.25 2.71
CA ARG A 58 7.27 7.81 3.67
C ARG A 58 7.49 9.31 3.50
N ALA A 59 7.35 9.81 2.27
CA ALA A 59 7.40 11.24 2.02
C ALA A 59 6.29 11.92 2.85
N PRO A 60 6.55 13.08 3.47
CA PRO A 60 5.56 13.79 4.26
C PRO A 60 4.42 14.25 3.35
N GLY A 61 3.40 13.41 3.21
CA GLY A 61 2.07 13.80 2.79
C GLY A 61 1.48 14.60 3.94
N GLU A 62 1.50 15.92 3.78
CA GLU A 62 0.73 16.93 4.50
C GLU A 62 -0.41 16.30 5.32
N GLY A 63 -0.22 16.24 6.64
CA GLY A 63 -1.26 15.84 7.56
C GLY A 63 -2.44 16.79 7.40
N THR A 64 -3.57 16.26 6.94
CA THR A 64 -4.86 16.96 7.04
C THR A 64 -5.09 17.32 8.53
N PRO A 65 -5.53 18.56 8.82
CA PRO A 65 -5.67 19.11 10.18
C PRO A 65 -6.65 18.36 11.08
#